data_AF-A0A2D6TRC9-F1
#
_entry.id   AF-A0A2D6TRC9-F1
#
_cell.length_a   1.000
_cell.length_b   1.000
_cell.length_c   1.000
_cell.angle_alpha   90.00
_cell.angle_beta   90.00
_cell.angle_gamma   90.00
#
_symmetry.space_group_name_H-M   'P 1'
#
loop_
_entity.id
_entity.type
_entity.pdbx_description
1 polymer ?
#
loop_
_entity_poly.entity_id
_entity_poly.type
_entity_poly.pdbx_seq_one_letter_code
_entity_poly.pdbx_strand_id
1 'polypeptide(L)'
;MVFIIIKNIMGELRMSDAFQDYIGKEINVSEEPVEYKFGDETYKDFNYSYDKNDPVIKDIFNKNASARIILPNTMLTMDYIPTRPNVYVDKDTNGTWRITDVRFG
;
A
#
# COMPACT_ATOMS: atom_id res chain seq x y z
N MET A 1 30.39 -9.41 -24.55
CA MET A 1 29.10 -10.09 -24.76
C MET A 1 28.28 -9.87 -23.49
N VAL A 2 27.35 -8.90 -23.50
CA VAL A 2 26.61 -8.47 -22.30
C VAL A 2 25.15 -8.88 -22.49
N PHE A 3 24.72 -9.93 -21.80
CA PHE A 3 23.34 -10.43 -21.84
C PHE A 3 22.87 -10.81 -20.43
N ILE A 4 22.87 -9.87 -19.48
CA ILE A 4 22.31 -10.16 -18.14
C ILE A 4 21.36 -9.06 -17.61
N ILE A 5 21.35 -7.84 -18.14
CA ILE A 5 20.56 -6.75 -17.51
C ILE A 5 19.15 -6.56 -18.11
N ILE A 6 18.88 -7.07 -19.33
CA ILE A 6 17.61 -6.76 -20.03
C ILE A 6 16.41 -7.57 -19.48
N LYS A 7 16.64 -8.76 -18.90
CA LYS A 7 15.54 -9.61 -18.40
C LYS A 7 14.89 -9.05 -17.11
N ASN A 8 15.68 -8.49 -16.20
CA ASN A 8 15.13 -7.90 -14.96
C ASN A 8 14.34 -6.62 -15.25
N ILE A 9 14.85 -5.75 -16.12
CA ILE A 9 14.17 -4.50 -16.46
C ILE A 9 12.81 -4.77 -17.13
N MET A 10 12.73 -5.73 -18.07
CA MET A 10 11.45 -6.11 -18.68
C MET A 10 10.50 -6.83 -17.72
N GLY A 11 11.00 -7.56 -16.73
CA GLY A 11 10.19 -8.21 -15.70
C GLY A 11 9.61 -7.20 -14.69
N GLU A 12 10.43 -6.24 -14.26
CA GLU A 12 10.04 -5.15 -13.36
C GLU A 12 9.03 -4.19 -14.02
N LEU A 13 9.25 -3.80 -15.28
CA LEU A 13 8.28 -2.99 -16.05
C LEU A 13 6.91 -3.68 -16.21
N ARG A 14 6.90 -4.99 -16.51
CA ARG A 14 5.62 -5.73 -16.64
C ARG A 14 4.90 -5.89 -15.31
N MET A 15 5.65 -6.02 -14.22
CA MET A 15 5.09 -6.11 -12.88
C MET A 15 4.55 -4.76 -12.41
N SER A 16 5.19 -3.63 -12.75
CA SER A 16 4.62 -2.31 -12.44
C SER A 16 3.28 -2.10 -13.13
N ASP A 17 3.17 -2.44 -14.41
CA ASP A 17 1.94 -2.25 -15.19
C ASP A 17 0.76 -3.04 -14.61
N ALA A 18 1.00 -4.30 -14.20
CA ALA A 18 -0.03 -5.14 -13.59
C ALA A 18 -0.54 -4.61 -12.23
N PHE A 19 0.25 -3.77 -11.56
CA PHE A 19 -0.12 -3.16 -10.29
C PHE A 19 -0.76 -1.77 -10.46
N GLN A 20 -0.55 -1.09 -11.59
CA GLN A 20 -1.25 0.17 -11.90
C GLN A 20 -2.78 -0.05 -12.02
N ASP A 21 -3.22 -1.24 -12.44
CA ASP A 21 -4.64 -1.62 -12.52
C ASP A 21 -5.36 -1.62 -11.15
N TYR A 22 -4.64 -1.49 -10.04
CA TYR A 22 -5.24 -1.36 -8.71
C TYR A 22 -5.58 0.09 -8.34
N ILE A 23 -4.99 1.08 -9.00
CA ILE A 23 -5.25 2.49 -8.70
C ILE A 23 -6.73 2.81 -8.91
N GLY A 24 -7.34 3.48 -7.93
CA GLY A 24 -8.75 3.84 -7.90
C GLY A 24 -9.69 2.74 -7.38
N LYS A 25 -9.20 1.50 -7.18
CA LYS A 25 -10.01 0.44 -6.58
C LYS A 25 -10.28 0.73 -5.12
N GLU A 26 -11.53 0.51 -4.74
CA GLU A 26 -12.02 0.67 -3.39
C GLU A 26 -11.60 -0.52 -2.54
N ILE A 27 -11.23 -0.24 -1.29
CA ILE A 27 -10.92 -1.27 -0.31
C ILE A 27 -11.62 -0.97 1.02
N ASN A 28 -11.87 -2.00 1.80
CA ASN A 28 -12.43 -1.84 3.13
C ASN A 28 -11.33 -1.51 4.15
N VAL A 29 -11.43 -0.35 4.79
CA VAL A 29 -10.55 0.10 5.87
C VAL A 29 -11.39 0.42 7.11
N SER A 30 -10.98 -0.14 8.25
CA SER A 30 -11.49 0.18 9.57
C SER A 30 -10.74 1.37 10.16
N GLU A 31 -11.50 2.30 10.72
CA GLU A 31 -11.00 3.52 11.38
C GLU A 31 -11.32 3.43 12.87
N GLU A 32 -10.30 3.24 13.70
CA GLU A 32 -10.45 3.19 15.15
C GLU A 32 -9.91 4.50 15.76
N PRO A 33 -10.75 5.34 16.39
CA PRO A 33 -10.28 6.58 16.99
C PRO A 33 -9.33 6.28 18.16
N VAL A 34 -8.23 7.02 18.22
CA VAL A 34 -7.23 6.90 19.28
C VAL A 34 -6.99 8.27 19.90
N GLU A 35 -6.85 8.27 21.22
CA GLU A 35 -6.44 9.47 21.96
C GLU A 35 -5.05 9.25 22.55
N TYR A 36 -4.12 10.14 22.22
CA TYR A 36 -2.79 10.19 22.81
C TYR A 36 -2.71 11.32 23.81
N LYS A 37 -2.20 11.02 25.01
CA LYS A 37 -1.88 12.03 26.02
C LYS A 37 -0.39 12.32 26.03
N PHE A 38 -0.04 13.57 25.78
CA PHE A 38 1.33 14.08 25.86
C PHE A 38 1.36 15.25 26.84
N GLY A 39 1.77 14.98 28.08
CA GLY A 39 1.62 15.95 29.18
C GLY A 39 0.15 16.25 29.46
N ASP A 40 -0.20 17.53 29.45
CA ASP A 40 -1.58 18.01 29.67
C ASP A 40 -2.42 18.06 28.38
N GLU A 41 -1.82 17.76 27.22
CA GLU A 41 -2.48 17.83 25.93
C GLU A 41 -3.04 16.46 25.50
N THR A 42 -4.22 16.49 24.86
CA THR A 42 -4.87 15.31 24.27
C THR A 42 -4.95 15.47 22.76
N TYR A 43 -4.32 14.56 22.04
CA TYR A 43 -4.32 14.48 20.58
C TYR A 43 -5.27 13.38 20.15
N LYS A 44 -6.15 13.68 19.19
CA LYS A 44 -7.05 12.68 18.59
C LYS A 44 -6.55 12.33 17.21
N ASP A 45 -6.49 11.04 16.93
CA ASP A 45 -6.10 10.49 15.64
C ASP A 45 -6.92 9.22 15.36
N PHE A 46 -6.56 8.49 14.31
CA PHE A 46 -7.13 7.20 13.98
C PHE A 46 -6.05 6.15 13.74
N ASN A 47 -6.27 4.96 14.27
CA ASN A 47 -5.61 3.75 13.80
C ASN A 47 -6.39 3.22 12.60
N TYR A 48 -5.68 3.05 11.49
CA TYR A 48 -6.24 2.47 10.28
C TYR A 48 -5.84 1.01 10.15
N SER A 49 -6.77 0.15 9.73
CA SER A 49 -6.47 -1.22 9.35
C SER A 49 -7.31 -1.64 8.14
N TYR A 50 -6.73 -2.40 7.21
CA TYR A 50 -7.47 -2.91 6.05
C TYR A 50 -8.04 -4.32 6.34
N ASP A 51 -9.16 -4.66 5.72
CA ASP A 51 -9.69 -6.01 5.80
C ASP A 51 -8.80 -6.98 5.00
N LYS A 52 -8.19 -7.95 5.68
CA LYS A 52 -7.38 -9.00 5.05
C LYS A 52 -8.21 -9.92 4.14
N ASN A 53 -9.53 -9.92 4.29
CA ASN A 53 -10.44 -10.65 3.44
C ASN A 53 -10.95 -9.88 2.24
N ASP A 54 -10.63 -8.60 2.13
CA ASP A 54 -10.99 -7.75 1.01
C ASP A 54 -10.50 -8.39 -0.32
N PRO A 55 -11.36 -8.49 -1.34
CA PRO A 55 -11.02 -9.16 -2.59
C PRO A 55 -9.85 -8.51 -3.32
N VAL A 56 -9.70 -7.18 -3.24
CA VAL A 56 -8.60 -6.45 -3.88
C VAL A 56 -7.29 -6.73 -3.14
N ILE A 57 -7.32 -6.71 -1.81
CA ILE A 57 -6.16 -7.05 -0.97
C ILE A 57 -5.72 -8.49 -1.22
N LYS A 58 -6.66 -9.44 -1.26
CA LYS A 58 -6.37 -10.84 -1.60
C LYS A 58 -5.73 -10.98 -2.97
N ASP A 59 -6.24 -10.29 -3.98
CA ASP A 59 -5.68 -10.34 -5.34
C ASP A 59 -4.23 -9.80 -5.39
N ILE A 60 -3.95 -8.70 -4.69
CA ILE A 60 -2.59 -8.14 -4.52
C ILE A 60 -1.63 -9.18 -3.95
N PHE A 61 -1.99 -9.82 -2.84
CA PHE A 61 -1.13 -10.81 -2.17
C PHE A 61 -1.04 -12.15 -2.93
N ASN A 62 -2.07 -12.51 -3.70
CA ASN A 62 -2.03 -13.68 -4.59
C ASN A 62 -1.06 -13.47 -5.76
N LYS A 63 -0.95 -12.24 -6.28
CA LYS A 63 -0.01 -11.90 -7.35
C LYS A 63 1.39 -11.58 -6.84
N ASN A 64 1.53 -11.20 -5.58
CA ASN A 64 2.82 -10.88 -4.99
C ASN A 64 2.86 -11.20 -3.48
N ALA A 65 3.61 -12.23 -3.12
CA ALA A 65 3.72 -12.71 -1.74
C ALA A 65 4.30 -11.69 -0.76
N SER A 66 4.99 -10.65 -1.24
CA SER A 66 5.68 -9.67 -0.37
C SER A 66 5.07 -8.27 -0.39
N ALA A 67 3.91 -8.04 -1.00
CA ALA A 67 3.28 -6.72 -1.08
C ALA A 67 3.14 -5.99 0.27
N ARG A 68 3.26 -4.67 0.27
CA ARG A 68 3.04 -3.81 1.45
C ARG A 68 1.88 -2.87 1.19
N ILE A 69 0.86 -2.93 2.04
CA ILE A 69 -0.24 -1.95 2.06
C ILE A 69 0.14 -0.83 3.03
N ILE A 70 0.08 0.41 2.57
CA ILE A 70 0.44 1.60 3.33
C ILE A 70 -0.81 2.45 3.52
N LEU A 71 -1.28 2.50 4.76
CA LEU A 71 -2.39 3.34 5.19
C LEU A 71 -1.87 4.69 5.72
N PRO A 72 -2.71 5.72 5.87
CA PRO A 72 -2.30 6.97 6.50
C PRO A 72 -1.72 6.73 7.89
N ASN A 73 -0.78 7.57 8.31
CA ASN A 73 -0.08 7.51 9.59
C ASN A 73 0.69 6.19 9.86
N THR A 74 0.84 5.31 8.86
CA THR A 74 1.66 4.10 8.99
C THR A 74 3.13 4.51 9.07
N MET A 75 3.76 4.29 10.23
CA MET A 75 5.19 4.46 10.40
C MET A 75 5.92 3.25 9.81
N LEU A 76 6.85 3.50 8.89
CA LEU A 76 7.60 2.46 8.18
C LEU A 76 9.10 2.67 8.36
N THR A 77 9.81 1.57 8.58
CA THR A 77 11.26 1.55 8.40
C THR A 77 11.57 1.42 6.92
N MET A 78 12.47 2.25 6.40
CA MET A 78 12.85 2.22 4.99
C MET A 78 13.75 1.01 4.71
N ASP A 79 13.20 -0.02 4.07
CA ASP A 79 13.91 -1.18 3.54
C ASP A 79 13.68 -1.29 2.03
N TYR A 80 14.75 -1.19 1.23
CA TYR A 80 14.63 -1.21 -0.23
C TYR A 80 14.50 -2.65 -0.74
N ILE A 81 13.35 -2.99 -1.31
CA ILE A 81 13.08 -4.26 -1.98
C ILE A 81 12.50 -3.94 -3.37
N PRO A 82 13.33 -3.96 -4.45
CA PRO A 82 12.92 -3.50 -5.78
C PRO A 82 11.66 -4.18 -6.32
N THR A 83 11.41 -5.42 -5.95
CA THR A 83 10.29 -6.22 -6.46
C THR A 83 9.03 -6.15 -5.61
N ARG A 84 9.08 -5.43 -4.47
CA ARG A 84 7.94 -5.31 -3.56
C ARG A 84 7.08 -4.10 -3.94
N PRO A 85 5.79 -4.31 -4.26
CA PRO A 85 4.87 -3.20 -4.43
C PRO A 85 4.49 -2.63 -3.06
N ASN A 86 4.65 -1.32 -2.94
CA ASN A 86 4.12 -0.49 -1.87
C ASN A 86 2.83 0.16 -2.40
N VAL A 87 1.70 -0.32 -1.89
CA VAL A 87 0.35 0.07 -2.30
C VAL A 87 -0.14 1.11 -1.30
N TYR A 88 -0.26 2.36 -1.76
CA TYR A 88 -0.72 3.47 -0.95
C TYR A 88 -2.23 3.57 -1.02
N VAL A 89 -2.85 3.76 0.13
CA VAL A 89 -4.30 3.86 0.28
C VAL A 89 -4.62 5.16 0.98
N ASP A 90 -5.56 5.92 0.42
CA ASP A 90 -6.07 7.13 1.04
C ASP A 90 -7.59 7.21 0.91
N LYS A 91 -8.18 8.09 1.71
CA LYS A 91 -9.62 8.36 1.71
C LYS A 91 -9.90 9.49 0.73
N ASP A 92 -10.78 9.23 -0.23
CA ASP A 92 -11.20 10.26 -1.19
C ASP A 92 -12.13 11.32 -0.54
N THR A 93 -12.48 12.34 -1.31
CA THR A 93 -13.36 13.43 -0.84
C THR A 93 -14.77 12.99 -0.46
N ASN A 94 -15.20 11.81 -0.90
CA ASN A 94 -16.51 11.24 -0.59
C ASN A 94 -16.47 10.32 0.63
N GLY A 95 -15.29 10.15 1.23
CA GLY A 95 -15.08 9.28 2.37
C GLY A 95 -14.82 7.81 2.01
N THR A 96 -14.57 7.50 0.73
CA THR A 96 -14.29 6.15 0.26
C THR A 96 -12.79 5.88 0.24
N TRP A 97 -12.37 4.76 0.81
CA TRP A 97 -10.98 4.34 0.81
C TRP A 97 -10.60 3.70 -0.52
N ARG A 98 -9.53 4.21 -1.14
CA ARG A 98 -9.05 3.75 -2.45
C ARG A 98 -7.55 3.61 -2.47
N ILE A 99 -7.07 2.72 -3.32
CA ILE A 99 -5.65 2.67 -3.69
C ILE A 99 -5.35 3.91 -4.54
N THR A 100 -4.44 4.76 -4.06
CA THR A 100 -4.10 6.04 -4.73
C THR A 100 -2.82 5.96 -5.54
N ASP A 101 -1.91 5.08 -5.14
CA ASP A 101 -0.61 4.94 -5.80
C ASP A 101 -0.03 3.54 -5.57
N VAL A 102 0.82 3.07 -6.48
CA VAL A 102 1.62 1.87 -6.30
C VAL A 102 3.05 2.13 -6.74
N ARG A 103 4.00 1.97 -5.81
CA ARG A 103 5.43 2.19 -6.07
C ARG A 103 6.24 0.96 -5.75
N PHE A 104 7.32 0.75 -6.48
CA PHE A 104 8.27 -0.33 -6.25
C PHE A 104 9.53 0.24 -5.60
N GLY A 105 10.05 -0.45 -4.59
CA GLY A 105 11.20 0.01 -3.83
C GLY A 105 11.01 -0.06 -2.34
#